data_AF-A0A6I3U4R6-F1
#
_entry.id   AF-A0A6I3U4R6-F1
#
_cell.length_a   1.000
_cell.length_b   1.000
_cell.length_c   1.000
_cell.angle_alpha   90.00
_cell.angle_beta   90.00
_cell.angle_gamma   90.00
#
_symmetry.space_group_name_H-M   'P 1'
#
loop_
_entity.id
_entity.type
_entity.pdbx_description
1 polymer ?
#
loop_
_entity_poly.entity_id
_entity_poly.type
_entity_poly.pdbx_seq_one_letter_code
_entity_poly.pdbx_strand_id
1 'polypeptide(L)'
;VFSEFQNLLETYLNDAEETVRWRKNAINLTKRYLREGLPDRAVTRDLPNGIPVPIDGFRDKKIYVWFEAVAGYYTASVDWAQKLQNNITDFWNNRTKSYYVHGKDNIPFHTIIWPAILSGLEIEPLPEYIISSEYLTLENKKISTSNNWAIWLNDIIKKYDADSIRYFLTINAPEMKDANFSWREFIYSHNSELL
;
A
#
# COMPACT_ATOMS: atom_id res chain seq x y z
N VAL A 1 -17.92 -14.68 -1.69
CA VAL A 1 -17.71 -14.70 -0.21
C VAL A 1 -16.19 -14.65 0.04
N PHE A 2 -15.66 -13.93 1.05
CA PHE A 2 -14.20 -13.63 1.10
C PHE A 2 -13.35 -14.88 1.36
N SER A 3 -13.89 -15.82 2.13
CA SER A 3 -13.31 -17.14 2.39
C SER A 3 -13.14 -18.02 1.14
N GLU A 4 -13.93 -17.80 0.08
CA GLU A 4 -13.83 -18.57 -1.18
C GLU A 4 -12.51 -18.34 -1.91
N PHE A 5 -11.83 -17.23 -1.65
CA PHE A 5 -10.56 -16.88 -2.29
C PHE A 5 -9.33 -17.49 -1.61
N GLN A 6 -9.49 -18.28 -0.53
CA GLN A 6 -8.38 -18.87 0.24
C GLN A 6 -7.35 -19.59 -0.66
N ASN A 7 -7.80 -20.59 -1.44
CA ASN A 7 -6.91 -21.41 -2.27
C ASN A 7 -6.19 -20.60 -3.37
N LEU A 8 -6.90 -19.62 -3.95
CA LEU A 8 -6.33 -18.71 -4.95
C LEU A 8 -5.20 -17.88 -4.32
N LEU A 9 -5.45 -17.32 -3.15
CA LEU A 9 -4.49 -16.46 -2.45
C LEU A 9 -3.29 -17.25 -1.91
N GLU A 10 -3.47 -18.50 -1.52
CA GLU A 10 -2.37 -19.41 -1.17
C GLU A 10 -1.48 -19.71 -2.39
N THR A 11 -2.09 -19.99 -3.54
CA THR A 11 -1.34 -20.20 -4.79
C THR A 11 -0.58 -18.94 -5.20
N TYR A 12 -1.24 -17.79 -5.10
CA TYR A 12 -0.65 -16.48 -5.38
C TYR A 12 0.51 -16.14 -4.44
N LEU A 13 0.39 -16.45 -3.14
CA LEU A 13 1.48 -16.30 -2.18
C LEU A 13 2.68 -17.20 -2.52
N ASN A 14 2.44 -18.45 -2.94
CA ASN A 14 3.52 -19.37 -3.30
C ASN A 14 4.30 -18.87 -4.53
N ASP A 15 3.61 -18.40 -5.58
CA ASP A 15 4.27 -17.77 -6.74
C ASP A 15 5.12 -16.58 -6.31
N ALA A 16 4.60 -15.71 -5.44
CA ALA A 16 5.33 -14.55 -4.95
C ALA A 16 6.57 -14.93 -4.12
N GLU A 17 6.53 -16.04 -3.37
CA GLU A 17 7.66 -16.59 -2.59
C GLU A 17 8.73 -17.18 -3.51
N GLU A 18 8.34 -17.93 -4.55
CA GLU A 18 9.26 -18.55 -5.52
C GLU A 18 9.94 -17.52 -6.43
N THR A 19 9.20 -16.51 -6.88
CA THR A 19 9.69 -15.48 -7.81
C THR A 19 10.41 -14.32 -7.11
N VAL A 20 10.36 -14.27 -5.77
CA VAL A 20 10.99 -13.22 -4.93
C VAL A 20 10.50 -11.81 -5.30
N ARG A 21 9.25 -11.69 -5.73
CA ARG A 21 8.64 -10.41 -6.12
C ARG A 21 8.22 -9.54 -4.94
N TRP A 22 8.03 -10.14 -3.76
CA TRP A 22 7.57 -9.46 -2.56
C TRP A 22 8.67 -9.35 -1.51
N ARG A 23 8.63 -8.26 -0.73
CA ARG A 23 9.50 -8.13 0.44
C ARG A 23 9.16 -9.21 1.49
N LYS A 24 10.15 -9.63 2.28
CA LYS A 24 10.01 -10.71 3.29
C LYS A 24 8.90 -10.44 4.31
N ASN A 25 8.71 -9.18 4.71
CA ASN A 25 7.65 -8.78 5.63
C ASN A 25 6.24 -9.02 5.03
N ALA A 26 6.04 -8.74 3.74
CA ALA A 26 4.80 -9.03 3.03
C ALA A 26 4.51 -10.53 2.96
N ILE A 27 5.51 -11.34 2.58
CA ILE A 27 5.38 -12.81 2.55
C ILE A 27 4.99 -13.33 3.95
N ASN A 28 5.77 -13.00 4.98
CA ASN A 28 5.57 -13.53 6.33
C ASN A 28 4.21 -13.14 6.92
N LEU A 29 3.80 -11.88 6.74
CA LEU A 29 2.52 -11.39 7.25
C LEU A 29 1.34 -12.04 6.51
N THR A 30 1.39 -12.12 5.18
CA THR A 30 0.35 -12.75 4.36
C THR A 30 0.21 -14.23 4.70
N LYS A 31 1.34 -14.95 4.81
CA LYS A 31 1.38 -16.36 5.22
C LYS A 31 0.72 -16.59 6.57
N ARG A 32 0.92 -15.67 7.53
CA ARG A 32 0.25 -15.75 8.84
C ARG A 32 -1.26 -15.63 8.70
N TYR A 33 -1.76 -14.64 7.95
CA TYR A 33 -3.20 -14.45 7.72
C TYR A 33 -3.84 -15.65 7.03
N LEU A 34 -3.21 -16.19 5.98
CA LEU A 34 -3.76 -17.33 5.25
C LEU A 34 -3.78 -18.60 6.10
N ARG A 35 -2.74 -18.84 6.91
CA ARG A 35 -2.70 -19.98 7.83
C ARG A 35 -3.78 -19.94 8.91
N GLU A 36 -4.20 -18.75 9.34
CA GLU A 36 -5.32 -18.59 10.27
C GLU A 36 -6.68 -18.87 9.60
N GLY A 37 -6.72 -18.89 8.26
CA GLY A 37 -7.94 -18.98 7.46
C GLY A 37 -8.59 -17.61 7.28
N LEU A 38 -9.10 -17.34 6.08
CA LEU A 38 -9.77 -16.08 5.77
C LEU A 38 -11.23 -16.11 6.23
N PRO A 39 -11.62 -15.33 7.25
CA PRO A 39 -13.02 -15.20 7.62
C PRO A 39 -13.73 -14.26 6.65
N ASP A 40 -15.04 -14.44 6.53
CA ASP A 40 -15.87 -13.49 5.83
C ASP A 40 -15.93 -12.15 6.57
N ARG A 41 -15.80 -11.08 5.80
CA ARG A 41 -15.78 -9.72 6.34
C ARG A 41 -16.96 -8.93 5.82
N ALA A 42 -17.61 -8.20 6.72
CA ALA A 42 -18.63 -7.23 6.33
C ALA A 42 -17.99 -6.10 5.50
N VAL A 43 -18.44 -5.97 4.25
CA VAL A 43 -17.96 -4.96 3.28
C VAL A 43 -18.75 -3.67 3.29
N THR A 44 -19.76 -3.55 4.17
CA THR A 44 -20.60 -2.36 4.31
C THR A 44 -20.50 -1.76 5.71
N ARG A 45 -20.78 -0.47 5.85
CA ARG A 45 -20.82 0.27 7.12
C ARG A 45 -21.96 1.29 7.13
N ASP A 46 -22.45 1.56 8.34
CA ASP A 46 -23.36 2.67 8.61
C ASP A 46 -22.54 3.94 8.82
N LEU A 47 -22.33 4.71 7.75
CA LEU A 47 -21.53 5.92 7.75
C LEU A 47 -22.26 7.04 7.01
N PRO A 48 -22.13 8.31 7.46
CA PRO A 48 -22.76 9.44 6.78
C PRO A 48 -22.10 9.75 5.42
N ASN A 49 -20.83 9.37 5.22
CA ASN A 49 -20.06 9.62 4.00
C ASN A 49 -19.40 8.33 3.48
N GLY A 50 -19.25 8.22 2.16
CA GLY A 50 -18.65 7.07 1.45
C GLY A 50 -19.41 6.72 0.17
N ILE A 51 -18.97 5.67 -0.53
CA ILE A 51 -19.64 5.18 -1.75
C ILE A 51 -20.93 4.44 -1.36
N PRO A 52 -22.11 4.83 -1.89
CA PRO A 52 -23.37 4.14 -1.59
C PRO A 52 -23.36 2.71 -2.15
N VAL A 53 -23.93 1.77 -1.39
CA VAL A 53 -24.05 0.37 -1.86
C VAL A 53 -25.15 0.30 -2.93
N PRO A 54 -24.86 -0.19 -4.15
CA PRO A 54 -25.82 -0.22 -5.25
C PRO A 54 -26.76 -1.44 -5.17
N ILE A 55 -27.26 -1.74 -3.96
CA ILE A 55 -28.18 -2.85 -3.70
C ILE A 55 -29.41 -2.28 -3.00
N ASP A 56 -30.60 -2.62 -3.50
CA ASP A 56 -31.85 -2.17 -2.92
C ASP A 56 -31.98 -2.65 -1.45
N GLY A 57 -32.45 -1.76 -0.58
CA GLY A 57 -32.45 -1.97 0.88
C GLY A 57 -31.12 -1.67 1.59
N PHE A 58 -30.03 -1.41 0.84
CA PHE A 58 -28.71 -1.09 1.41
C PHE A 58 -28.19 0.30 1.01
N ARG A 59 -28.98 1.11 0.30
CA ARG A 59 -28.54 2.42 -0.24
C ARG A 59 -28.10 3.43 0.82
N ASP A 60 -28.62 3.32 2.04
CA ASP A 60 -28.22 4.15 3.18
C ASP A 60 -26.87 3.74 3.78
N LYS A 61 -26.39 2.53 3.45
CA LYS A 61 -25.07 2.04 3.85
C LYS A 61 -24.01 2.43 2.85
N LYS A 62 -22.76 2.46 3.32
CA LYS A 62 -21.57 2.77 2.53
C LYS A 62 -20.69 1.56 2.38
N ILE A 63 -20.00 1.45 1.25
CA ILE A 63 -18.92 0.48 1.07
C ILE A 63 -17.82 0.81 2.08
N TYR A 64 -17.29 -0.20 2.75
CA TYR A 64 -16.26 -0.02 3.76
C TYR A 64 -14.96 0.47 3.10
N VAL A 65 -14.36 1.54 3.63
CA VAL A 65 -13.20 2.23 3.03
C VAL A 65 -12.04 1.31 2.69
N TRP A 66 -11.78 0.28 3.49
CA TRP A 66 -10.68 -0.66 3.23
C TRP A 66 -10.91 -1.61 2.05
N PHE A 67 -12.15 -1.71 1.56
CA PHE A 67 -12.47 -2.43 0.32
C PHE A 67 -12.46 -1.48 -0.89
N GLU A 68 -13.05 -0.29 -0.77
CA GLU A 68 -13.10 0.64 -1.91
C GLU A 68 -11.78 1.37 -2.17
N ALA A 69 -10.96 1.65 -1.15
CA ALA A 69 -9.74 2.45 -1.31
C ALA A 69 -8.72 1.77 -2.24
N VAL A 70 -8.57 0.44 -2.13
CA VAL A 70 -7.67 -0.32 -3.02
C VAL A 70 -8.17 -0.37 -4.46
N ALA A 71 -9.49 -0.26 -4.69
CA ALA A 71 -10.04 -0.14 -6.04
C ALA A 71 -9.69 1.20 -6.70
N GLY A 72 -9.21 2.18 -5.92
CA GLY A 72 -8.74 3.48 -6.40
C GLY A 72 -7.68 3.39 -7.50
N TYR A 73 -6.81 2.38 -7.48
CA TYR A 73 -5.81 2.19 -8.55
C TYR A 73 -6.46 1.93 -9.91
N TYR A 74 -7.48 1.07 -9.92
CA TYR A 74 -8.20 0.70 -11.14
C TYR A 74 -9.09 1.85 -11.59
N THR A 75 -9.88 2.42 -10.69
CA THR A 75 -10.82 3.50 -11.03
C THR A 75 -10.11 4.78 -11.46
N ALA A 76 -8.94 5.11 -10.89
CA ALA A 76 -8.10 6.21 -11.38
C ALA A 76 -7.60 5.96 -12.81
N SER A 77 -7.25 4.72 -13.14
CA SER A 77 -6.87 4.34 -14.51
C SER A 77 -8.04 4.53 -15.48
N VAL A 78 -9.24 4.12 -15.08
CA VAL A 78 -10.47 4.31 -15.87
C VAL A 78 -10.79 5.79 -16.08
N ASP A 79 -10.72 6.61 -15.03
CA ASP A 79 -10.95 8.06 -15.10
C ASP A 79 -9.93 8.75 -16.02
N TRP A 80 -8.65 8.37 -15.93
CA TRP A 80 -7.60 8.85 -16.84
C TRP A 80 -7.90 8.50 -18.30
N ALA A 81 -8.28 7.24 -18.57
CA ALA A 81 -8.59 6.76 -19.91
C ALA A 81 -9.81 7.49 -20.50
N GLN A 82 -10.85 7.73 -19.70
CA GLN A 82 -12.02 8.50 -20.12
C GLN A 82 -11.67 9.95 -20.47
N LYS A 83 -10.86 10.62 -19.63
CA LYS A 83 -10.46 12.02 -19.85
C LYS A 83 -9.59 12.21 -21.09
N LEU A 84 -8.73 11.24 -21.41
CA LEU A 84 -7.80 11.32 -22.53
C LEU A 84 -8.25 10.54 -23.77
N GLN A 85 -9.48 10.01 -23.78
CA GLN A 85 -10.01 9.15 -24.86
C GLN A 85 -9.08 7.98 -25.21
N ASN A 86 -8.52 7.35 -24.18
CA ASN A 86 -7.59 6.23 -24.28
C ASN A 86 -8.20 4.95 -23.66
N ASN A 87 -7.43 3.86 -23.60
CA ASN A 87 -7.81 2.62 -22.92
C ASN A 87 -6.87 2.33 -21.73
N ILE A 88 -7.34 1.52 -20.78
CA ILE A 88 -6.55 1.14 -19.60
C ILE A 88 -5.67 -0.08 -19.84
N THR A 89 -5.78 -0.73 -21.01
CA THR A 89 -5.21 -2.05 -21.29
C THR A 89 -3.70 -2.05 -21.10
N ASP A 90 -3.00 -0.97 -21.46
CA ASP A 90 -1.55 -0.86 -21.26
C ASP A 90 -1.14 -0.92 -19.78
N PHE A 91 -2.03 -0.55 -18.86
CA PHE A 91 -1.79 -0.65 -17.41
C PHE A 91 -2.30 -1.96 -16.80
N TRP A 92 -3.38 -2.51 -17.35
CA TRP A 92 -4.09 -3.69 -16.82
C TRP A 92 -4.07 -4.84 -17.82
N ASN A 93 -2.87 -5.36 -18.11
CA ASN A 93 -2.68 -6.59 -18.87
C ASN A 93 -1.51 -7.41 -18.31
N ASN A 94 -1.47 -8.72 -18.60
CA ASN A 94 -0.49 -9.65 -18.05
C ASN A 94 0.98 -9.41 -18.46
N ARG A 95 1.25 -8.48 -19.39
CA ARG A 95 2.63 -8.08 -19.76
C ARG A 95 3.11 -6.87 -18.95
N THR A 96 2.21 -6.18 -18.26
CA THR A 96 2.51 -4.97 -17.51
C THR A 96 2.92 -5.34 -16.09
N LYS A 97 4.11 -4.88 -15.70
CA LYS A 97 4.62 -5.06 -14.35
C LYS A 97 4.07 -4.01 -13.41
N SER A 98 3.35 -4.45 -12.38
CA SER A 98 2.77 -3.55 -11.38
C SER A 98 3.60 -3.53 -10.10
N TYR A 99 3.90 -2.33 -9.60
CA TYR A 99 4.64 -2.10 -8.35
C TYR A 99 3.76 -1.37 -7.35
N TYR A 100 3.44 -2.05 -6.25
CA TYR A 100 2.66 -1.50 -5.15
C TYR A 100 3.59 -1.17 -3.99
N VAL A 101 3.80 0.13 -3.75
CA VAL A 101 4.74 0.64 -2.75
C VAL A 101 3.95 1.24 -1.59
N HIS A 102 4.11 0.69 -0.38
CA HIS A 102 3.35 1.12 0.80
C HIS A 102 4.06 0.79 2.11
N GLY A 103 3.58 1.31 3.25
CA GLY A 103 4.04 0.86 4.57
C GLY A 103 3.52 -0.53 4.93
N LYS A 104 4.20 -1.25 5.84
CA LYS A 104 3.85 -2.63 6.23
C LYS A 104 2.40 -2.82 6.71
N ASP A 105 1.79 -1.80 7.29
CA ASP A 105 0.39 -1.85 7.73
C ASP A 105 -0.59 -2.07 6.57
N ASN A 106 -0.18 -1.73 5.35
CA ASN A 106 -1.02 -1.87 4.17
C ASN A 106 -0.90 -3.24 3.49
N ILE A 107 -0.01 -4.13 3.95
CA ILE A 107 0.23 -5.44 3.34
C ILE A 107 -1.09 -6.21 3.13
N PRO A 108 -1.95 -6.44 4.14
CA PRO A 108 -3.13 -7.31 3.96
C PRO A 108 -4.14 -6.75 2.95
N PHE A 109 -4.17 -5.41 2.77
CA PHE A 109 -5.05 -4.81 1.77
C PHE A 109 -4.56 -5.10 0.35
N HIS A 110 -3.25 -5.21 0.13
CA HIS A 110 -2.65 -5.40 -1.19
C HIS A 110 -2.33 -6.86 -1.52
N THR A 111 -2.20 -7.72 -0.51
CA THR A 111 -1.87 -9.15 -0.71
C THR A 111 -3.05 -10.09 -0.51
N ILE A 112 -4.16 -9.62 0.08
CA ILE A 112 -5.34 -10.43 0.36
C ILE A 112 -6.59 -9.75 -0.21
N ILE A 113 -6.92 -8.54 0.26
CA ILE A 113 -8.20 -7.89 -0.08
C ILE A 113 -8.23 -7.50 -1.56
N TRP A 114 -7.23 -6.77 -2.04
CA TRP A 114 -7.20 -6.30 -3.42
C TRP A 114 -7.14 -7.43 -4.46
N PRO A 115 -6.26 -8.45 -4.31
CA PRO A 115 -6.25 -9.59 -5.22
C PRO A 115 -7.58 -10.37 -5.20
N ALA A 116 -8.22 -10.54 -4.04
CA ALA A 116 -9.54 -11.18 -3.97
C ALA A 116 -10.64 -10.37 -4.70
N ILE A 117 -10.62 -9.03 -4.57
CA ILE A 117 -11.54 -8.15 -5.31
C ILE A 117 -11.31 -8.28 -6.82
N LEU A 118 -10.06 -8.18 -7.27
CA LEU A 118 -9.69 -8.32 -8.69
C LEU A 118 -10.13 -9.67 -9.25
N SER A 119 -9.83 -10.76 -8.55
CA SER A 119 -10.26 -12.11 -8.94
C SER A 119 -11.79 -12.23 -8.99
N GLY A 120 -12.51 -11.67 -8.01
CA GLY A 120 -13.97 -11.67 -7.99
C GLY A 120 -14.61 -10.84 -9.11
N LEU A 121 -13.87 -9.88 -9.66
CA LEU A 121 -14.27 -9.07 -10.81
C LEU A 121 -13.73 -9.61 -12.14
N GLU A 122 -13.01 -10.73 -12.12
CA GLU A 122 -12.32 -11.31 -13.29
C GLU A 122 -11.37 -10.32 -13.99
N ILE A 123 -10.71 -9.46 -13.18
CA ILE A 123 -9.74 -8.48 -13.67
C ILE A 123 -8.33 -9.01 -13.45
N GLU A 124 -7.56 -9.11 -14.52
CA GLU A 124 -6.13 -9.42 -14.52
C GLU A 124 -5.28 -8.22 -14.97
N PRO A 125 -4.01 -8.10 -14.54
CA PRO A 125 -3.27 -8.98 -13.63
C PRO A 125 -3.50 -8.66 -12.14
N LEU A 126 -3.20 -9.63 -11.27
CA LEU A 126 -3.04 -9.39 -9.83
C LEU A 126 -1.79 -8.53 -9.55
N PRO A 127 -1.68 -7.89 -8.36
CA PRO A 127 -0.48 -7.15 -7.98
C PRO A 127 0.80 -7.99 -8.13
N GLU A 128 1.79 -7.50 -8.86
CA GLU A 128 2.99 -8.32 -9.13
C GLU A 128 4.07 -8.11 -8.06
N TYR A 129 4.51 -6.87 -7.87
CA TYR A 129 5.55 -6.51 -6.90
C TYR A 129 4.96 -5.78 -5.70
N ILE A 130 5.16 -6.35 -4.49
CA ILE A 130 4.74 -5.75 -3.22
C ILE A 130 5.98 -5.23 -2.48
N ILE A 131 6.14 -3.92 -2.48
CA ILE A 131 7.26 -3.21 -1.87
C ILE A 131 6.78 -2.56 -0.58
N SER A 132 6.83 -3.32 0.52
CA SER A 132 6.40 -2.87 1.84
C SER A 132 7.56 -2.42 2.72
N SER A 133 7.55 -1.16 3.14
CA SER A 133 8.54 -0.58 4.06
C SER A 133 8.18 -0.78 5.53
N GLU A 134 9.20 -0.94 6.37
CA GLU A 134 9.12 -0.90 7.83
C GLU A 134 8.91 0.54 8.33
N TYR A 135 8.87 0.76 9.65
CA TYR A 135 8.58 2.09 10.18
C TYR A 135 9.81 3.01 10.17
N LEU A 136 9.54 4.31 10.00
CA LEU A 136 10.49 5.37 10.29
C LEU A 136 10.19 5.97 11.66
N THR A 137 11.19 6.02 12.53
CA THR A 137 11.15 6.72 13.83
C THR A 137 11.86 8.06 13.75
N LEU A 138 11.62 8.94 14.72
CA LEU A 138 12.25 10.26 14.83
C LEU A 138 12.96 10.36 16.18
N GLU A 139 14.29 10.51 16.15
CA GLU A 139 15.17 10.52 17.33
C GLU A 139 14.86 9.37 18.31
N ASN A 140 14.77 8.16 17.75
CA ASN A 140 14.47 6.89 18.41
C ASN A 140 13.08 6.83 19.09
N LYS A 141 12.17 7.74 18.72
CA LYS A 141 10.78 7.75 19.19
C LYS A 141 9.82 7.54 18.03
N LYS A 142 8.69 6.88 18.31
CA LYS A 142 7.60 6.76 17.33
C LYS A 142 7.06 8.15 16.98
N ILE A 143 6.77 8.37 15.71
CA ILE A 143 6.11 9.57 15.23
C ILE A 143 4.72 9.67 15.89
N SER A 144 4.36 10.87 16.36
CA SER A 144 3.09 11.13 17.05
C SER A 144 2.52 12.47 16.64
N THR A 145 1.42 12.45 15.90
CA THR A 145 0.73 13.67 15.46
C THR A 145 0.09 14.40 16.64
N SER A 146 -0.48 13.68 17.61
CA SER A 146 -1.12 14.25 18.81
C SER A 146 -0.13 15.00 19.71
N ASN A 147 1.11 14.54 19.79
CA ASN A 147 2.17 15.21 20.55
C ASN A 147 3.01 16.18 19.70
N ASN A 148 2.57 16.45 18.45
CA ASN A 148 3.33 17.23 17.47
C ASN A 148 4.80 16.77 17.33
N TRP A 149 5.02 15.46 17.37
CA TRP A 149 6.32 14.80 17.26
C TRP A 149 6.44 14.12 15.90
N ALA A 150 6.72 14.92 14.87
CA ALA A 150 6.88 14.49 13.49
C ALA A 150 7.77 15.47 12.73
N ILE A 151 8.31 15.03 11.60
CA ILE A 151 8.85 15.92 10.59
C ILE A 151 7.77 16.17 9.56
N TRP A 152 7.28 17.41 9.52
CA TRP A 152 6.27 17.82 8.55
C TRP A 152 6.96 18.26 7.25
N LEU A 153 6.56 17.65 6.13
CA LEU A 153 7.17 17.93 4.83
C LEU A 153 7.14 19.43 4.49
N ASN A 154 6.00 20.09 4.71
CA ASN A 154 5.83 21.51 4.43
C ASN A 154 6.76 22.43 5.25
N ASP A 155 7.31 21.95 6.36
CA ASP A 155 8.18 22.76 7.22
C ASP A 155 9.65 22.48 6.97
N ILE A 156 10.03 21.22 6.73
CA ILE A 156 11.43 20.87 6.47
C ILE A 156 11.93 21.43 5.13
N ILE A 157 11.09 21.42 4.08
CA ILE A 157 11.45 21.95 2.75
C ILE A 157 11.64 23.47 2.71
N LYS A 158 11.15 24.19 3.72
CA LYS A 158 11.39 25.63 3.87
C LYS A 158 12.80 25.93 4.40
N LYS A 159 13.47 24.93 5.00
CA LYS A 159 14.74 25.08 5.71
C LYS A 159 15.89 24.34 5.04
N TYR A 160 15.60 23.23 4.35
CA TYR A 160 16.60 22.36 3.74
C TYR A 160 16.26 22.07 2.29
N ASP A 161 17.30 21.87 1.49
CA ASP A 161 17.17 21.52 0.09
C ASP A 161 16.47 20.16 -0.09
N ALA A 162 15.62 20.07 -1.12
CA ALA A 162 14.82 18.88 -1.38
C ALA A 162 15.68 17.65 -1.69
N ASP A 163 16.81 17.82 -2.37
CA ASP A 163 17.70 16.72 -2.72
C ASP A 163 18.42 16.18 -1.49
N SER A 164 18.73 17.04 -0.53
CA SER A 164 19.30 16.60 0.77
C SER A 164 18.32 15.71 1.53
N ILE A 165 17.03 16.11 1.55
CA ILE A 165 15.95 15.34 2.19
C ILE A 165 15.75 14.00 1.48
N ARG A 166 15.65 14.03 0.14
CA ARG A 166 15.48 12.82 -0.68
C ARG A 166 16.65 11.86 -0.51
N TYR A 167 17.88 12.37 -0.56
CA TYR A 167 19.09 11.59 -0.38
C TYR A 167 19.06 10.86 0.96
N PHE A 168 18.93 11.61 2.07
CA PHE A 168 18.95 11.04 3.41
C PHE A 168 17.86 9.97 3.63
N LEU A 169 16.64 10.23 3.18
CA LEU A 169 15.52 9.29 3.30
C LEU A 169 15.71 8.04 2.43
N THR A 170 16.41 8.17 1.29
CA THR A 170 16.66 7.04 0.39
C THR A 170 17.76 6.14 0.94
N ILE A 171 18.90 6.70 1.36
CA ILE A 171 20.01 5.90 1.89
C ILE A 171 19.69 5.25 3.25
N ASN A 172 18.75 5.84 4.00
CA ASN A 172 18.27 5.32 5.28
C ASN A 172 16.85 4.73 5.19
N ALA A 173 16.41 4.31 4.00
CA ALA A 173 15.06 3.80 3.81
C ALA A 173 14.80 2.55 4.70
N PRO A 174 13.63 2.45 5.36
CA PRO A 174 13.28 1.32 6.22
C PRO A 174 12.90 0.08 5.38
N GLU A 175 13.86 -0.50 4.65
CA GLU A 175 13.58 -1.60 3.73
C GLU A 175 13.48 -2.97 4.41
N MET A 176 14.40 -3.26 5.33
CA MET A 176 14.51 -4.58 5.99
C MET A 176 14.16 -4.55 7.48
N LYS A 177 14.32 -3.38 8.10
CA LYS A 177 14.05 -3.12 9.51
C LYS A 177 13.63 -1.67 9.67
N ASP A 178 13.04 -1.35 10.82
CA ASP A 178 12.71 0.04 11.16
C ASP A 178 13.97 0.92 11.04
N ALA A 179 13.78 2.14 10.53
CA ALA A 179 14.81 3.15 10.41
C ALA A 179 14.58 4.29 11.40
N ASN A 180 15.61 5.07 11.66
CA ASN A 180 15.54 6.25 12.52
C ASN A 180 16.03 7.49 11.79
N PHE A 181 15.19 8.51 11.74
CA PHE A 181 15.62 9.85 11.39
C PHE A 181 16.31 10.49 12.59
N SER A 182 17.55 10.94 12.39
CA SER A 182 18.26 11.80 13.35
C SER A 182 18.75 13.05 12.64
N TRP A 183 18.56 14.21 13.27
CA TRP A 183 19.03 15.49 12.75
C TRP A 183 20.55 15.52 12.59
N ARG A 184 21.28 14.89 13.52
CA ARG A 184 22.74 14.80 13.46
C ARG A 184 23.18 14.04 12.21
N GLU A 185 22.59 12.87 11.98
CA GLU A 185 22.92 12.03 10.83
C GLU A 185 22.48 12.68 9.51
N PHE A 186 21.33 13.36 9.50
CA PHE A 186 20.86 14.12 8.33
C PHE A 186 21.87 15.19 7.92
N ILE A 187 22.28 16.05 8.86
CA ILE A 187 23.27 17.11 8.60
C ILE A 187 24.62 16.51 8.21
N TYR A 188 25.04 15.45 8.89
CA TYR A 188 26.29 14.76 8.59
C TYR A 188 26.29 14.21 7.16
N SER A 189 25.28 13.44 6.77
CA SER A 189 25.19 12.85 5.43
C SER A 189 25.22 13.90 4.32
N HIS A 190 24.58 15.05 4.54
CA HIS A 190 24.64 16.14 3.57
C HIS A 190 26.06 16.70 3.45
N ASN A 191 26.66 17.05 4.58
CA ASN A 191 27.97 17.69 4.59
C ASN A 191 29.12 16.77 4.14
N SER A 192 29.01 15.45 4.37
CA SER A 192 30.08 14.52 4.04
C SER A 192 29.93 13.82 2.69
N GLU A 193 28.71 13.75 2.15
CA GLU A 193 28.42 12.95 0.94
C GLU A 193 27.86 13.78 -0.23
N LEU A 194 27.31 14.97 0.03
CA LEU A 194 26.75 15.86 -1.01
C LEU A 194 27.51 17.17 -1.21
N LEU A 195 28.36 17.58 -0.26
CA LEU A 195 29.27 18.74 -0.36
C LEU A 195 30.70 18.28 -0.65
#